data_AF-A0AAD4L280-F1
#
_entry.id   AF-A0AAD4L280-F1
#
_cell.length_a   1.000
_cell.length_b   1.000
_cell.length_c   1.000
_cell.angle_alpha   90.00
_cell.angle_beta   90.00
_cell.angle_gamma   90.00
#
_symmetry.space_group_name_H-M   'P 1'
#
loop_
_entity.id
_entity.type
_entity.pdbx_description
1 polymer ?
#
loop_
_entity_poly.entity_id
_entity_poly.type
_entity_poly.pdbx_seq_one_letter_code
_entity_poly.pdbx_strand_id
1 'polypeptide(L)'
;MVSAPKQTRAPNKFKPGLYRLTDADLSLKSALEDWWDAQMGHLGIPGDDMYGSQLIMTDDVLEHFVDLAHFKQLVDLSSIRAQLNWHYTDMWGMQILKLVEKHVPRTDSVDQPAAALGPRDLTLQPTDTGNIPGPSTSHQPPDVQSSAITLTPGTSNPKPRTRKGYKCSACGSSAHIGTPNVCINVVADITDNPFSF
;
A
#
# COMPACT_ATOMS: atom_id res chain seq x y z
N MET A 1 -42.01 -11.64 -1.69
CA MET A 1 -40.84 -12.53 -1.82
C MET A 1 -39.61 -11.66 -1.99
N VAL A 2 -38.73 -11.60 -1.00
CA VAL A 2 -37.51 -10.79 -1.05
C VAL A 2 -36.37 -11.69 -1.52
N SER A 3 -35.84 -11.43 -2.72
CA SER A 3 -34.72 -12.19 -3.27
C SER A 3 -33.44 -11.91 -2.49
N ALA A 4 -32.69 -12.96 -2.15
CA ALA A 4 -31.43 -12.86 -1.44
C ALA A 4 -30.37 -12.10 -2.26
N PRO A 5 -29.50 -11.30 -1.62
CA PRO A 5 -28.46 -10.55 -2.32
C PRO A 5 -27.44 -11.52 -2.94
N LYS A 6 -27.14 -11.30 -4.23
CA LYS A 6 -26.12 -12.05 -4.96
C LYS A 6 -24.75 -11.77 -4.34
N GLN A 7 -24.10 -12.80 -3.83
CA GLN A 7 -22.75 -12.73 -3.30
C GLN A 7 -21.76 -12.48 -4.46
N THR A 8 -21.29 -11.25 -4.60
CA THR A 8 -20.23 -10.88 -5.55
C THR A 8 -18.90 -11.43 -5.05
N ARG A 9 -18.19 -12.20 -5.88
CA ARG A 9 -16.84 -12.69 -5.56
C ARG A 9 -15.87 -11.52 -5.43
N ALA A 10 -14.97 -11.61 -4.47
CA ALA A 10 -13.89 -10.63 -4.33
C ALA A 10 -13.04 -10.59 -5.61
N PRO A 11 -12.56 -9.40 -6.04
CA PRO A 11 -11.64 -9.28 -7.16
C PRO A 11 -10.41 -10.15 -6.95
N ASN A 12 -9.95 -10.83 -8.00
CA ASN A 12 -8.74 -11.63 -7.92
C ASN A 12 -7.52 -10.69 -7.91
N LYS A 13 -6.66 -10.83 -6.90
CA LYS A 13 -5.40 -10.08 -6.84
C LYS A 13 -4.43 -10.59 -7.88
N PHE A 14 -3.68 -9.69 -8.51
CA PHE A 14 -2.65 -10.05 -9.44
C PHE A 14 -1.56 -10.86 -8.73
N LYS A 15 -1.11 -11.91 -9.42
CA LYS A 15 0.01 -12.74 -8.98
C LYS A 15 1.09 -12.60 -10.03
N PRO A 16 2.18 -11.87 -9.76
CA PRO A 16 3.27 -11.75 -10.70
C PRO A 16 3.84 -13.14 -10.98
N GLY A 17 4.09 -13.41 -12.27
CA GLY A 17 4.86 -14.59 -12.67
C GLY A 17 6.35 -14.38 -12.33
N LEU A 18 7.15 -15.43 -12.43
CA LEU A 18 8.60 -15.28 -12.37
C LEU A 18 9.07 -14.42 -13.55
N TYR A 19 9.72 -13.30 -13.24
CA TYR A 19 10.34 -12.43 -14.23
C TYR A 19 11.72 -12.00 -13.77
N ARG A 20 12.50 -11.46 -14.70
CA ARG A 20 13.81 -10.88 -14.41
C ARG A 20 13.65 -9.38 -14.29
N LEU A 21 14.07 -8.82 -13.15
CA LEU A 21 14.13 -7.35 -12.99
C LEU A 21 15.02 -6.76 -14.08
N THR A 22 14.48 -5.74 -14.74
CA THR A 22 15.19 -4.91 -15.71
C THR A 22 15.86 -3.74 -15.01
N ASP A 23 16.76 -3.05 -15.72
CA ASP A 23 17.40 -1.83 -15.19
C ASP A 23 16.36 -0.73 -14.90
N ALA A 24 15.25 -0.69 -15.65
CA ALA A 24 14.15 0.23 -15.39
C ALA A 24 13.42 -0.11 -14.08
N ASP A 25 13.22 -1.40 -13.78
CA ASP A 25 12.59 -1.85 -12.53
C ASP A 25 13.48 -1.53 -11.32
N LEU A 26 14.80 -1.75 -11.44
CA LEU A 26 15.77 -1.39 -10.40
C LEU A 26 15.85 0.12 -10.20
N SER A 27 15.80 0.89 -11.29
CA SER A 27 15.77 2.35 -11.23
C SER A 27 14.51 2.87 -10.57
N LEU A 28 13.35 2.26 -10.85
CA LEU A 28 12.10 2.56 -10.17
C LEU A 28 12.17 2.21 -8.68
N LYS A 29 12.73 1.05 -8.34
CA LYS A 29 12.91 0.61 -6.95
C LYS A 29 13.71 1.64 -6.14
N SER A 30 14.88 2.02 -6.64
CA SER A 30 15.73 3.03 -6.00
C SER A 30 15.04 4.39 -5.91
N ALA A 31 14.30 4.81 -6.95
CA ALA A 31 13.57 6.06 -6.91
C ALA A 31 12.41 6.06 -5.89
N LEU A 32 11.77 4.91 -5.68
CA LEU A 32 10.74 4.72 -4.65
C LEU A 32 11.33 4.80 -3.24
N GLU A 33 12.50 4.20 -3.03
CA GLU A 33 13.27 4.29 -1.78
C GLU A 33 13.65 5.75 -1.49
N ASP A 34 14.28 6.45 -2.44
CA ASP A 34 14.66 7.87 -2.31
C ASP A 34 13.44 8.77 -2.04
N TRP A 35 12.34 8.56 -2.78
CA TRP A 35 11.11 9.31 -2.59
C TRP A 35 10.54 9.08 -1.18
N TRP A 36 10.56 7.84 -0.72
CA TRP A 36 10.02 7.44 0.57
C TRP A 36 10.87 8.02 1.73
N ASP A 37 12.20 7.96 1.63
CA ASP A 37 13.13 8.60 2.58
C ASP A 37 12.89 10.12 2.65
N ALA A 38 12.67 10.77 1.51
CA ALA A 38 12.33 12.19 1.47
C ALA A 38 11.00 12.49 2.17
N GLN A 39 9.98 11.64 2.04
CA GLN A 39 8.70 11.82 2.75
C GLN A 39 8.88 11.68 4.27
N MET A 40 9.73 10.77 4.72
CA MET A 40 10.03 10.62 6.15
C MET A 40 10.70 11.87 6.72
N GLY A 41 11.66 12.42 5.99
CA GLY A 41 12.28 13.70 6.34
C GLY A 41 11.25 14.83 6.48
N HIS A 42 10.28 14.92 5.55
CA HIS A 42 9.23 15.93 5.61
C HIS A 42 8.25 15.76 6.78
N LEU A 43 7.97 14.52 7.19
CA LEU A 43 7.08 14.23 8.31
C LEU A 43 7.77 14.45 9.67
N GLY A 44 9.06 14.80 9.68
CA GLY A 44 9.84 14.96 10.91
C GLY A 44 9.96 13.66 11.70
N ILE A 45 9.73 12.52 11.04
CA ILE A 45 9.96 11.19 11.59
C ILE A 45 11.45 10.94 11.33
N PRO A 46 12.33 11.07 12.34
CA PRO A 46 13.71 10.68 12.14
C PRO A 46 13.70 9.24 11.65
N GLY A 47 14.56 8.92 10.67
CA GLY A 47 14.74 7.57 10.17
C GLY A 47 15.17 6.67 11.30
N ASP A 48 14.21 6.22 12.10
CA ASP A 48 14.44 5.29 13.18
C ASP A 48 14.61 3.95 12.50
N ASP A 49 15.86 3.50 12.42
CA ASP A 49 16.32 2.29 11.71
C ASP A 49 15.45 1.06 12.02
N MET A 50 14.72 1.08 13.13
CA MET A 50 13.88 0.00 13.62
C MET A 50 12.49 -0.07 12.98
N TYR A 51 11.83 1.07 12.72
CA TYR A 51 10.40 1.08 12.33
C TYR A 51 10.04 2.10 11.26
N GLY A 52 10.98 2.97 10.86
CA GLY A 52 10.75 4.00 9.86
C GLY A 52 10.16 3.41 8.57
N SER A 53 10.86 2.48 7.93
CA SER A 53 10.40 1.82 6.69
C SER A 53 8.98 1.32 6.73
N GLN A 54 8.64 0.61 7.78
CA GLN A 54 7.36 -0.09 7.82
C GLN A 54 6.17 0.84 8.10
N LEU A 55 6.38 2.08 8.53
CA LEU A 55 5.30 2.98 8.94
C LEU A 55 4.47 3.50 7.75
N ILE A 56 5.13 3.70 6.61
CA ILE A 56 4.54 4.27 5.40
C ILE A 56 4.39 3.22 4.31
N MET A 57 5.47 2.49 4.02
CA MET A 57 5.51 1.53 2.92
C MET A 57 6.50 0.43 3.26
N THR A 58 6.00 -0.76 3.57
CA THR A 58 6.85 -1.92 3.81
C THR A 58 7.58 -2.33 2.54
N ASP A 59 8.73 -3.00 2.68
CA ASP A 59 9.50 -3.54 1.54
C ASP A 59 8.63 -4.39 0.62
N ASP A 60 7.77 -5.25 1.18
CA ASP A 60 6.80 -6.06 0.41
C ASP A 60 5.87 -5.22 -0.49
N VAL A 61 5.43 -4.06 0.00
CA VAL A 61 4.55 -3.16 -0.76
C VAL A 61 5.35 -2.46 -1.87
N LEU A 62 6.58 -2.06 -1.57
CA LEU A 62 7.51 -1.46 -2.52
C LEU A 62 7.82 -2.45 -3.66
N GLU A 63 8.20 -3.69 -3.33
CA GLU A 63 8.43 -4.75 -4.31
C GLU A 63 7.18 -5.01 -5.16
N HIS A 64 6.01 -5.03 -4.54
CA HIS A 64 4.75 -5.21 -5.27
C HIS A 64 4.43 -4.02 -6.19
N PHE A 65 4.83 -2.79 -5.86
CA PHE A 65 4.75 -1.65 -6.78
C PHE A 65 5.64 -1.87 -8.01
N VAL A 66 6.88 -2.33 -7.81
CA VAL A 66 7.81 -2.64 -8.91
C VAL A 66 7.23 -3.74 -9.80
N ASP A 67 6.68 -4.81 -9.21
CA ASP A 67 6.02 -5.87 -9.96
C ASP A 67 4.85 -5.34 -10.80
N LEU A 68 3.94 -4.59 -10.19
CA LEU A 68 2.78 -4.05 -10.90
C LEU A 68 3.19 -3.04 -11.98
N ALA A 69 4.25 -2.27 -11.78
CA ALA A 69 4.82 -1.37 -12.77
C ALA A 69 5.40 -2.15 -13.96
N HIS A 70 6.18 -3.20 -13.69
CA HIS A 70 6.76 -4.07 -14.71
C HIS A 70 5.69 -4.66 -15.63
N PHE A 71 4.59 -5.15 -15.04
CA PHE A 71 3.45 -5.69 -15.80
C PHE A 71 2.45 -4.63 -16.29
N LYS A 72 2.77 -3.33 -16.15
CA LYS A 72 1.93 -2.19 -16.58
C LYS A 72 0.51 -2.21 -16.01
N GLN A 73 0.34 -2.71 -14.78
CA GLN A 73 -0.96 -2.81 -14.12
C GLN A 73 -1.33 -1.60 -13.27
N LEU A 74 -0.36 -0.72 -13.00
CA LEU A 74 -0.58 0.55 -12.32
C LEU A 74 -1.13 1.58 -13.30
N VAL A 75 -2.43 1.51 -13.59
CA VAL A 75 -3.09 2.44 -14.52
C VAL A 75 -3.51 3.72 -13.80
N ASP A 76 -4.25 3.55 -12.71
CA ASP A 76 -4.90 4.60 -11.94
C ASP A 76 -4.85 4.32 -10.43
N LEU A 77 -5.34 5.26 -9.62
CA LEU A 77 -5.44 5.05 -8.17
C LEU A 77 -6.31 3.85 -7.79
N SER A 78 -7.35 3.55 -8.58
CA SER A 78 -8.22 2.39 -8.34
C SER A 78 -7.45 1.08 -8.48
N SER A 79 -6.55 0.98 -9.46
CA SER A 79 -5.67 -0.18 -9.62
C SER A 79 -4.75 -0.38 -8.42
N ILE A 80 -4.17 0.69 -7.87
CA ILE A 80 -3.35 0.65 -6.65
C ILE A 80 -4.18 0.13 -5.47
N ARG A 81 -5.37 0.70 -5.24
CA ARG A 81 -6.26 0.25 -4.15
C ARG A 81 -6.66 -1.21 -4.30
N ALA A 82 -7.02 -1.62 -5.53
CA ALA A 82 -7.48 -2.96 -5.81
C ALA A 82 -6.39 -4.02 -5.58
N GLN A 83 -5.14 -3.71 -5.97
CA GLN A 83 -4.04 -4.68 -5.88
C GLN A 83 -3.39 -4.67 -4.50
N LEU A 84 -2.97 -3.51 -4.01
CA LEU A 84 -2.17 -3.40 -2.80
C LEU A 84 -3.01 -3.25 -1.53
N ASN A 85 -4.23 -2.69 -1.65
CA ASN A 85 -5.01 -2.22 -0.49
C ASN A 85 -4.16 -1.34 0.45
N TRP A 86 -3.28 -0.54 -0.14
CA TRP A 86 -2.34 0.30 0.59
C TRP A 86 -3.07 1.52 1.17
N HIS A 87 -2.98 1.70 2.48
CA HIS A 87 -3.78 2.70 3.21
C HIS A 87 -3.57 4.13 2.70
N TYR A 88 -2.35 4.43 2.24
CA TYR A 88 -1.96 5.78 1.84
C TYR A 88 -2.10 6.05 0.34
N THR A 89 -2.84 5.20 -0.37
CA THR A 89 -3.11 5.39 -1.81
C THR A 89 -3.69 6.77 -2.12
N ASP A 90 -4.52 7.30 -1.23
CA ASP A 90 -5.23 8.56 -1.45
C ASP A 90 -4.33 9.78 -1.28
N MET A 91 -3.32 9.67 -0.39
CA MET A 91 -2.39 10.76 -0.10
C MET A 91 -1.22 10.78 -1.09
N TRP A 92 -0.69 9.61 -1.42
CA TRP A 92 0.58 9.49 -2.14
C TRP A 92 0.48 8.75 -3.46
N GLY A 93 -0.61 8.04 -3.74
CA GLY A 93 -0.74 7.21 -4.93
C GLY A 93 -0.51 7.98 -6.24
N MET A 94 -0.92 9.26 -6.31
CA MET A 94 -0.68 10.10 -7.50
C MET A 94 0.79 10.43 -7.70
N GLN A 95 1.55 10.61 -6.61
CA GLN A 95 2.99 10.85 -6.70
C GLN A 95 3.72 9.59 -7.16
N ILE A 96 3.33 8.44 -6.60
CA ILE A 96 3.85 7.13 -7.00
C ILE A 96 3.56 6.86 -8.49
N LEU A 97 2.34 7.12 -8.98
CA LEU A 97 2.01 6.93 -10.39
C LEU A 97 2.90 7.77 -11.32
N LYS A 98 3.17 9.02 -10.96
CA LYS A 98 4.09 9.88 -11.73
C LYS A 98 5.52 9.33 -11.72
N LEU A 99 5.96 8.77 -10.60
CA LEU A 99 7.28 8.16 -10.48
C LEU A 99 7.37 6.91 -11.35
N VAL A 100 6.35 6.05 -11.30
CA VAL A 100 6.25 4.86 -12.16
C VAL A 100 6.30 5.24 -13.64
N GLU A 101 5.51 6.24 -14.06
CA GLU A 101 5.49 6.70 -15.45
C GLU A 101 6.84 7.24 -15.94
N LYS A 102 7.60 7.87 -15.05
CA LYS A 102 8.94 8.40 -15.36
C LYS A 102 9.96 7.27 -15.64
N HIS A 103 9.90 6.17 -14.89
CA HIS A 103 10.89 5.08 -14.97
C HIS A 103 10.46 3.94 -15.89
N VAL A 104 9.17 3.64 -15.92
CA VAL A 104 8.55 2.58 -16.74
C VAL A 104 7.42 3.22 -17.56
N PRO A 105 7.74 3.97 -18.62
CA PRO A 105 6.74 4.66 -19.41
C PRO A 105 5.77 3.65 -20.04
N ARG A 106 4.47 3.92 -19.90
CA ARG A 106 3.45 3.18 -20.62
C ARG A 106 3.58 3.55 -22.09
N THR A 107 3.95 2.56 -22.89
CA THR A 107 3.96 2.65 -24.35
C THR A 107 2.52 2.60 -24.86
N ASP A 108 1.75 3.65 -24.57
CA ASP A 108 0.42 3.86 -25.14
C ASP A 108 0.58 4.60 -26.49
N SER A 109 1.46 4.10 -27.36
CA SER A 109 1.57 4.56 -28.75
C SER A 109 0.87 3.55 -29.64
N VAL A 110 -0.45 3.68 -29.73
CA VAL A 110 -1.17 3.27 -30.93
C VAL A 110 -0.77 4.26 -32.02
N ASP A 111 -0.05 3.76 -33.03
CA ASP A 111 0.05 4.37 -34.34
C ASP A 111 -1.36 4.75 -34.82
N GLN A 112 -1.70 6.03 -34.71
CA GLN A 112 -2.79 6.61 -35.48
C GLN A 112 -2.20 6.95 -36.86
N PRO A 113 -2.59 6.27 -37.95
CA PRO A 113 -2.03 6.57 -39.26
C PRO A 113 -2.37 8.00 -39.66
N ALA A 114 -1.34 8.71 -40.10
CA ALA A 114 -1.38 10.05 -40.64
C ALA A 114 -2.46 10.17 -41.74
N ALA A 115 -3.51 10.95 -41.47
CA ALA A 115 -4.32 11.55 -42.50
C ALA A 115 -3.76 12.96 -42.77
N ALA A 116 -3.39 13.17 -44.02
CA ALA A 116 -2.63 14.31 -44.52
C ALA A 116 -3.34 15.67 -44.37
N LEU A 117 -2.51 16.68 -44.10
CA LEU A 117 -2.53 18.07 -44.59
C LEU A 117 -3.90 18.73 -44.86
N GLY A 118 -4.28 19.63 -43.96
CA GLY A 118 -5.14 20.78 -44.27
C GLY A 118 -4.63 22.03 -43.55
N PRO A 119 -4.31 23.14 -44.26
CA PRO A 119 -3.82 24.37 -43.63
C PRO A 119 -4.97 25.34 -43.40
N ARG A 120 -5.41 25.54 -42.15
CA ARG A 120 -6.28 26.64 -41.70
C ARG A 120 -6.15 26.78 -40.18
N ASP A 121 -6.05 27.93 -39.53
CA ASP A 121 -5.72 29.32 -39.84
C ASP A 121 -5.52 29.94 -38.44
N LEU A 122 -4.46 30.72 -38.23
CA LEU A 122 -4.15 31.30 -36.92
C LEU A 122 -5.03 32.54 -36.73
N THR A 123 -6.11 32.43 -35.94
CA THR A 123 -6.83 33.62 -35.46
C THR A 123 -6.47 33.91 -34.01
N LEU A 124 -5.56 34.86 -33.85
CA LEU A 124 -5.32 35.61 -32.62
C LEU A 124 -6.54 36.51 -32.34
N GLN A 125 -7.08 36.47 -31.12
CA GLN A 125 -7.85 37.59 -30.57
C GLN A 125 -7.22 38.05 -29.25
N PRO A 126 -6.82 39.34 -29.15
CA PRO A 126 -6.74 40.05 -27.89
C PRO A 126 -8.08 40.77 -27.61
N THR A 127 -8.34 41.14 -26.36
CA THR A 127 -8.61 42.52 -25.90
C THR A 127 -9.33 42.54 -24.52
N ASP A 128 -8.62 43.15 -23.58
CA ASP A 128 -9.00 43.98 -22.41
C ASP A 128 -9.99 43.56 -21.29
N THR A 129 -9.40 43.51 -20.09
CA THR A 129 -9.54 44.44 -18.94
C THR A 129 -10.92 45.05 -18.60
N GLY A 130 -11.40 44.75 -17.38
CA GLY A 130 -12.52 45.45 -16.75
C GLY A 130 -12.59 45.23 -15.23
N ASN A 131 -12.16 46.27 -14.51
CA ASN A 131 -11.99 46.48 -13.07
C ASN A 131 -12.96 45.87 -12.01
N ILE A 132 -12.34 45.66 -10.84
CA ILE A 132 -12.83 45.44 -9.46
C ILE A 132 -13.65 46.66 -8.96
N PRO A 133 -14.60 46.51 -8.00
CA PRO A 133 -14.28 46.70 -6.56
C PRO A 133 -14.96 45.69 -5.60
N GLY A 134 -14.30 45.40 -4.46
CA GLY A 134 -14.78 44.56 -3.34
C GLY A 134 -15.97 45.16 -2.54
N PRO A 135 -16.35 44.61 -1.36
CA PRO A 135 -15.46 44.55 -0.19
C PRO A 135 -15.58 43.29 0.71
N SER A 136 -14.69 43.27 1.71
CA SER A 136 -14.53 42.38 2.86
C SER A 136 -15.79 41.78 3.49
N THR A 137 -15.69 40.51 3.93
CA THR A 137 -16.30 40.09 5.20
C THR A 137 -15.44 39.00 5.86
N SER A 138 -14.94 39.35 7.04
CA SER A 138 -14.28 38.48 8.03
C SER A 138 -15.34 37.64 8.72
N HIS A 139 -15.20 36.30 8.78
CA HIS A 139 -15.81 35.45 9.81
C HIS A 139 -15.07 34.10 9.95
N GLN A 140 -14.27 34.02 11.01
CA GLN A 140 -14.18 32.96 12.04
C GLN A 140 -14.25 31.46 11.64
N PRO A 141 -13.31 30.62 12.13
CA PRO A 141 -13.41 29.16 12.04
C PRO A 141 -14.38 28.59 13.10
N PRO A 142 -15.20 27.57 12.79
CA PRO A 142 -15.93 26.85 13.81
C PRO A 142 -15.03 25.80 14.48
N ASP A 143 -14.86 26.01 15.78
CA ASP A 143 -14.83 25.05 16.90
C ASP A 143 -14.33 23.62 16.67
N VAL A 144 -13.25 23.34 17.41
CA VAL A 144 -12.78 22.02 17.81
C VAL A 144 -13.79 21.42 18.80
N GLN A 145 -14.51 20.37 18.40
CA GLN A 145 -15.20 19.50 19.36
C GLN A 145 -14.47 18.17 19.51
N SER A 146 -13.70 18.06 20.59
CA SER A 146 -13.28 16.80 21.18
C SER A 146 -14.50 15.96 21.53
N SER A 147 -14.73 14.88 20.79
CA SER A 147 -15.63 13.82 21.22
C SER A 147 -14.85 12.86 22.11
N ALA A 148 -15.12 12.91 23.41
CA ALA A 148 -14.66 11.91 24.37
C ALA A 148 -15.20 10.53 23.98
N ILE A 149 -14.30 9.57 23.81
CA ILE A 149 -14.62 8.17 23.50
C ILE A 149 -15.22 7.56 24.78
N THR A 150 -16.55 7.48 24.84
CA THR A 150 -17.23 6.74 25.92
C THR A 150 -17.12 5.25 25.63
N LEU A 151 -16.30 4.54 26.42
CA LEU A 151 -16.21 3.08 26.40
C LEU A 151 -17.49 2.48 27.01
N THR A 152 -18.46 2.15 26.18
CA THR A 152 -19.55 1.25 26.57
C THR A 152 -19.09 -0.21 26.48
N PRO A 153 -19.19 -1.02 27.54
CA PRO A 153 -18.93 -2.45 27.46
C PRO A 153 -20.11 -3.14 26.75
N GLY A 154 -20.03 -3.23 25.42
CA GLY A 154 -20.94 -4.01 24.59
C GLY A 154 -20.58 -5.49 24.65
N THR A 155 -21.21 -6.21 25.58
CA THR A 155 -21.20 -7.68 25.65
C THR A 155 -21.93 -8.27 24.46
N SER A 156 -21.18 -8.66 23.43
CA SER A 156 -21.62 -9.71 22.49
C SER A 156 -20.42 -10.47 21.97
N ASN A 157 -20.08 -11.55 22.67
CA ASN A 157 -19.10 -12.56 22.30
C ASN A 157 -19.39 -13.12 20.89
N PRO A 158 -18.49 -12.98 19.91
CA PRO A 158 -18.44 -13.92 18.81
C PRO A 158 -17.77 -15.21 19.32
N LYS A 159 -18.52 -16.31 19.27
CA LYS A 159 -18.04 -17.68 19.55
C LYS A 159 -16.66 -17.89 18.89
N PRO A 160 -15.60 -18.26 19.63
CA PRO A 160 -14.32 -18.55 19.03
C PRO A 160 -14.47 -19.76 18.09
N ARG A 161 -14.23 -19.53 16.80
CA ARG A 161 -14.04 -20.60 15.83
C ARG A 161 -12.81 -21.40 16.27
N THR A 162 -13.04 -22.62 16.76
CA THR A 162 -11.98 -23.60 17.00
C THR A 162 -11.35 -23.99 15.66
N ARG A 163 -10.32 -23.25 15.22
CA ARG A 163 -9.42 -23.76 14.20
C ARG A 163 -8.72 -24.97 14.80
N LYS A 164 -8.82 -26.13 14.14
CA LYS A 164 -7.97 -27.30 14.41
C LYS A 164 -6.53 -26.79 14.51
N GLY A 165 -5.94 -26.90 15.71
CA GLY A 165 -4.62 -26.34 15.99
C GLY A 165 -3.60 -26.84 14.98
N TYR A 166 -2.86 -25.91 14.37
CA TYR A 166 -1.72 -26.27 13.54
C TYR A 166 -0.67 -26.95 14.42
N LYS A 167 -0.23 -28.13 14.00
CA LYS A 167 0.87 -28.85 14.65
C LYS A 167 2.14 -28.59 13.86
N CYS A 168 3.25 -28.34 14.55
CA CYS A 168 4.56 -28.24 13.90
C CYS A 168 4.89 -29.56 13.20
N SER A 169 5.31 -29.50 11.94
CA SER A 169 5.68 -30.69 11.15
C SER A 169 6.95 -31.37 11.67
N ALA A 170 7.83 -30.65 12.36
CA ALA A 170 9.09 -31.18 12.87
C ALA A 170 8.95 -31.94 14.20
N CYS A 171 8.10 -31.46 15.13
CA CYS A 171 7.96 -32.06 16.47
C CYS A 171 6.54 -32.48 16.84
N GLY A 172 5.54 -32.22 15.99
CA GLY A 172 4.13 -32.55 16.24
C GLY A 172 3.44 -31.70 17.31
N SER A 173 4.14 -30.77 17.96
CA SER A 173 3.61 -29.93 19.03
C SER A 173 2.72 -28.81 18.50
N SER A 174 1.67 -28.47 19.27
CA SER A 174 0.81 -27.30 19.05
C SER A 174 1.23 -26.08 19.88
N ALA A 175 2.37 -26.15 20.58
CA ALA A 175 2.83 -25.11 21.50
C ALA A 175 3.63 -23.98 20.80
N HIS A 176 4.07 -24.16 19.56
CA HIS A 176 4.75 -23.12 18.79
C HIS A 176 4.19 -23.03 17.37
N ILE A 177 4.10 -21.80 16.87
CA ILE A 177 3.56 -21.50 15.55
C ILE A 177 4.73 -21.47 14.56
N GLY A 178 4.92 -22.57 13.84
CA GLY A 178 5.37 -22.60 12.44
C GLY A 178 6.64 -21.85 12.02
N THR A 179 7.55 -21.50 12.92
CA THR A 179 8.91 -21.06 12.53
C THR A 179 9.88 -22.24 12.70
N PRO A 180 10.63 -22.63 11.66
CA PRO A 180 11.45 -23.84 11.67
C PRO A 180 12.59 -23.82 12.70
N ASN A 181 12.93 -22.65 13.25
CA ASN A 181 14.06 -22.46 14.18
C ASN A 181 13.68 -22.44 15.67
N VAL A 182 12.41 -22.68 16.05
CA VAL A 182 11.98 -22.67 17.46
C VAL A 182 11.42 -24.04 17.88
N CYS A 183 12.09 -25.11 17.47
CA CYS A 183 11.84 -26.45 18.01
C CYS A 183 12.86 -26.73 19.12
N ILE A 184 12.53 -26.36 20.36
CA ILE A 184 13.34 -26.78 21.51
C ILE A 184 13.04 -28.26 21.74
N ASN A 185 13.93 -29.13 21.27
CA ASN A 185 13.98 -30.53 21.70
C ASN A 185 14.39 -30.53 23.18
N VAL A 186 13.43 -30.46 24.09
CA VAL A 186 13.66 -30.87 25.47
C VAL A 186 13.68 -32.39 25.45
N VAL A 187 14.86 -32.96 25.18
CA VAL A 187 15.14 -34.33 25.60
C VAL A 187 15.10 -34.27 27.12
N ALA A 188 14.02 -34.80 27.68
CA ALA A 188 13.91 -35.06 29.09
C ALA A 188 14.92 -36.16 29.43
N ASP A 189 16.07 -35.77 29.97
CA ASP A 189 16.92 -36.65 30.74
C ASP A 189 16.93 -36.13 32.18
N ILE A 190 15.90 -36.54 32.93
CA ILE A 190 15.83 -36.40 34.39
C ILE A 190 15.91 -37.81 34.95
N THR A 191 17.11 -38.18 35.42
CA THR A 191 17.44 -39.05 36.56
C THR A 191 18.96 -39.15 36.54
N ASP A 192 19.74 -38.91 37.58
CA ASP A 192 19.50 -39.16 38.99
C ASP A 192 20.55 -38.34 39.76
N ASN A 193 20.12 -37.57 40.74
CA ASN A 193 20.98 -37.09 41.81
C ASN A 193 20.74 -38.02 43.00
N PRO A 194 21.79 -38.52 43.64
CA PRO A 194 21.80 -38.34 45.09
C PRO A 194 23.20 -38.03 45.65
N PHE A 195 23.29 -36.86 46.29
CA PHE A 195 23.95 -36.58 47.57
C PHE A 195 25.00 -37.59 48.09
N SER A 196 26.19 -37.10 48.44
CA SER A 196 26.74 -37.24 49.81
C SER A 196 27.97 -36.35 50.07
N PHE A 197 27.80 -35.47 51.07
CA PHE A 197 28.73 -34.80 51.99
C PHE A 197 30.07 -34.23 51.50
#